data_AF-A0A0T6UIQ8-F1
#
_entry.id   AF-A0A0T6UIQ8-F1
#
_cell.length_a   1.000
_cell.length_b   1.000
_cell.length_c   1.000
_cell.angle_alpha   90.00
_cell.angle_beta   90.00
_cell.angle_gamma   90.00
#
_symmetry.space_group_name_H-M   'P 1'
#
loop_
_entity.id
_entity.type
_entity.pdbx_description
1 polymer ?
#
loop_
_entity_poly.entity_id
_entity_poly.type
_entity_poly.pdbx_seq_one_letter_code
_entity_poly.pdbx_strand_id
1 'polypeptide(L)'
;MSDFVAAADQAILQRHGLNDFDALWALKLEAVDEPNTERGGWSSVYRLDLGEAVYYLKRQSNHLTRTLLHPLGEPTFAREFRNIQRYAELGIPALEAVFFAQRRVPGEQRAVLLTRALDDWQDLYSYLPEWRELDDARRIAILAACGDLARQLHQAGQMHGCFYPKHIFLRPQGDRFEACLIDLEKTRPLLLGRRDRIKDIEPLVRRASVWDEADLRHFLDAYLSDPAELSPWLSRLTARRRNKEGR
;
A
#
# COMPACT_ATOMS: atom_id res chain seq x y z
N MET A 1 8.81 -15.60 -13.97
CA MET A 1 9.04 -15.46 -12.52
C MET A 1 8.73 -16.82 -11.91
N SER A 2 9.62 -17.35 -11.08
CA SER A 2 9.34 -18.58 -10.33
C SER A 2 8.26 -18.31 -9.28
N ASP A 3 7.65 -19.38 -8.79
CA ASP A 3 6.80 -19.30 -7.62
C ASP A 3 7.63 -18.86 -6.42
N PHE A 4 7.00 -18.10 -5.53
CA PHE A 4 7.57 -17.57 -4.31
C PHE A 4 6.76 -18.06 -3.13
N VAL A 5 7.46 -18.48 -2.08
CA VAL A 5 6.89 -18.80 -0.76
C VAL A 5 7.82 -18.20 0.29
N ALA A 6 7.29 -17.41 1.21
CA ALA A 6 8.06 -16.87 2.32
C ALA A 6 8.47 -17.99 3.28
N ALA A 7 9.75 -18.04 3.66
CA ALA A 7 10.29 -19.09 4.51
C ALA A 7 9.56 -19.20 5.87
N ALA A 8 9.16 -18.05 6.44
CA ALA A 8 8.46 -17.99 7.72
C ALA A 8 7.07 -18.65 7.70
N ASP A 9 6.40 -18.65 6.54
CA ASP A 9 5.03 -19.14 6.39
C ASP A 9 4.96 -20.51 5.70
N GLN A 10 6.08 -21.01 5.19
CA GLN A 10 6.13 -22.27 4.44
C GLN A 10 5.55 -23.45 5.23
N ALA A 11 5.91 -23.58 6.51
CA ALA A 11 5.42 -24.66 7.35
C ALA A 11 3.90 -24.58 7.59
N ILE A 12 3.35 -23.38 7.78
CA ILE A 12 1.92 -23.14 7.97
C ILE A 12 1.18 -23.53 6.68
N LEU A 13 1.60 -23.00 5.53
CA LEU A 13 0.96 -23.30 4.24
C LEU A 13 1.02 -24.78 3.89
N GLN A 14 2.13 -25.46 4.17
CA GLN A 14 2.27 -26.90 3.93
C GLN A 14 1.31 -27.74 4.78
N ARG A 15 1.15 -27.41 6.07
CA ARG A 15 0.20 -28.12 6.96
C ARG A 15 -1.24 -28.02 6.47
N HIS A 16 -1.62 -26.88 5.89
CA HIS A 16 -2.96 -26.64 5.35
C HIS A 16 -3.10 -27.07 3.88
N GLY A 17 -2.04 -27.57 3.24
CA GLY A 17 -2.05 -27.95 1.82
C GLY A 17 -2.25 -26.76 0.87
N LEU A 18 -1.80 -25.57 1.26
CA LEU A 18 -1.96 -24.30 0.54
C LEU A 18 -0.62 -23.71 0.09
N ASN A 19 0.39 -24.57 -0.15
CA ASN A 19 1.74 -24.17 -0.54
C ASN A 19 2.01 -24.23 -2.06
N ASP A 20 0.95 -24.34 -2.87
CA ASP A 20 1.03 -24.33 -4.33
C ASP A 20 -0.10 -23.51 -4.97
N PHE A 21 0.09 -23.19 -6.25
CA PHE A 21 -0.83 -22.34 -7.01
C PHE A 21 -2.22 -22.97 -7.16
N ASP A 22 -2.32 -24.26 -7.45
CA ASP A 22 -3.59 -24.90 -7.80
C ASP A 22 -4.50 -25.00 -6.57
N ALA A 23 -3.93 -25.33 -5.42
CA ALA A 23 -4.63 -25.32 -4.13
C ALA A 23 -5.17 -23.92 -3.78
N LEU A 24 -4.30 -22.90 -3.85
CA LEU A 24 -4.70 -21.51 -3.58
C LEU A 24 -5.69 -20.96 -4.62
N TRP A 25 -5.63 -21.41 -5.87
CA TRP A 25 -6.56 -21.00 -6.92
C TRP A 25 -7.95 -21.62 -6.74
N ALA A 26 -8.02 -22.91 -6.40
CA ALA A 26 -9.27 -23.67 -6.29
C ALA A 26 -10.00 -23.49 -4.94
N LEU A 27 -9.33 -22.98 -3.92
CA LEU A 27 -9.89 -22.81 -2.58
C LEU A 27 -11.18 -21.94 -2.60
N LYS A 28 -12.26 -22.44 -2.01
CA LYS A 28 -13.54 -21.71 -1.94
C LYS A 28 -13.53 -20.79 -0.72
N LEU A 29 -13.67 -19.49 -0.96
CA LEU A 29 -13.75 -18.45 0.06
C LEU A 29 -14.78 -17.41 -0.41
N GLU A 30 -15.37 -16.71 0.55
CA GLU A 30 -16.19 -15.53 0.27
C GLU A 30 -15.27 -14.33 -0.01
N ALA A 31 -15.58 -13.59 -1.07
CA ALA A 31 -14.82 -12.40 -1.41
C ALA A 31 -15.10 -11.30 -0.39
N VAL A 32 -14.05 -10.57 -0.02
CA VAL A 32 -14.17 -9.43 0.91
C VAL A 32 -14.97 -8.29 0.28
N ASP A 33 -14.80 -8.11 -1.03
CA ASP A 33 -15.48 -7.11 -1.86
C ASP A 33 -15.91 -7.73 -3.20
N GLU A 34 -16.77 -7.01 -3.93
CA GLU A 34 -17.13 -7.36 -5.31
C GLU A 34 -15.88 -7.50 -6.20
N PRO A 35 -15.80 -8.56 -7.04
CA PRO A 35 -14.70 -8.71 -7.99
C PRO A 35 -14.52 -7.48 -8.86
N ASN A 36 -13.31 -6.94 -8.91
CA ASN A 36 -12.98 -5.87 -9.83
C ASN A 36 -12.82 -6.44 -11.25
N THR A 37 -13.82 -6.21 -12.09
CA THR A 37 -13.85 -6.62 -13.50
C THR A 37 -13.53 -5.44 -14.41
N GLU A 38 -12.25 -5.30 -14.76
CA GLU A 38 -11.77 -4.26 -15.68
C GLU A 38 -10.82 -4.86 -16.72
N ARG A 39 -10.58 -4.12 -17.81
CA ARG A 39 -9.52 -4.41 -18.81
C ARG A 39 -9.59 -5.82 -19.46
N GLY A 40 -10.77 -6.42 -19.51
CA GLY A 40 -10.98 -7.76 -20.09
C GLY A 40 -10.59 -8.91 -19.16
N GLY A 41 -10.45 -8.65 -17.86
CA GLY A 41 -10.21 -9.66 -16.85
C GLY A 41 -10.87 -9.32 -15.52
N TRP A 42 -10.52 -10.06 -14.48
CA TRP A 42 -11.03 -9.85 -13.14
C TRP A 42 -9.95 -10.01 -12.08
N SER A 43 -10.17 -9.37 -10.93
CA SER A 43 -9.40 -9.60 -9.71
C SER A 43 -10.31 -9.61 -8.48
N SER A 44 -9.97 -10.44 -7.49
CA SER A 44 -10.73 -10.60 -6.25
C SER A 44 -9.80 -10.76 -5.08
N VAL A 45 -10.25 -10.34 -3.90
CA VAL A 45 -9.53 -10.46 -2.63
C VAL A 45 -10.38 -11.25 -1.66
N TYR A 46 -9.76 -12.22 -0.99
CA TYR A 46 -10.39 -13.11 -0.02
C TYR A 46 -9.62 -13.04 1.29
N ARG A 47 -10.31 -13.05 2.43
CA ARG A 47 -9.65 -13.24 3.72
C ARG A 47 -9.52 -14.74 3.97
N LEU A 48 -8.30 -15.19 4.23
CA LEU A 48 -7.95 -16.57 4.54
C LEU A 48 -7.50 -16.65 5.98
N ASP A 49 -8.32 -17.29 6.82
CA ASP A 49 -7.99 -17.55 8.22
C ASP A 49 -7.56 -19.01 8.38
N LEU A 50 -6.34 -19.23 8.84
CA LEU A 50 -5.80 -20.56 9.11
C LEU A 50 -5.76 -20.89 10.61
N GLY A 51 -6.36 -20.06 11.46
CA GLY A 51 -6.34 -20.20 12.92
C GLY A 51 -5.08 -19.62 13.54
N GLU A 52 -3.89 -20.10 13.15
CA GLU A 52 -2.61 -19.55 13.65
C GLU A 52 -2.15 -18.28 12.94
N ALA A 53 -2.69 -17.99 11.75
CA ALA A 53 -2.31 -16.85 10.94
C ALA A 53 -3.43 -16.48 9.98
N VAL A 54 -3.48 -15.19 9.65
CA VAL A 54 -4.48 -14.61 8.75
C VAL A 54 -3.77 -13.99 7.55
N TYR A 55 -4.35 -14.22 6.38
CA TYR A 55 -3.84 -13.75 5.10
C TYR A 55 -4.94 -13.10 4.26
N TYR A 56 -4.52 -12.25 3.32
CA TYR A 56 -5.33 -11.84 2.19
C TYR A 56 -4.86 -12.56 0.94
N LEU A 57 -5.74 -13.40 0.40
CA LEU A 57 -5.54 -14.11 -0.85
C LEU A 57 -6.10 -13.28 -1.99
N LYS A 58 -5.24 -12.81 -2.87
CA LYS A 58 -5.62 -12.09 -4.08
C LYS A 58 -5.51 -13.00 -5.28
N ARG A 59 -6.56 -13.08 -6.09
CA ARG A 59 -6.62 -13.86 -7.34
C ARG A 59 -6.98 -12.99 -8.51
N GLN A 60 -6.39 -13.26 -9.66
CA GLN A 60 -6.77 -12.59 -10.89
C GLN A 60 -6.70 -13.50 -12.11
N SER A 61 -7.52 -13.22 -13.12
CA SER A 61 -7.40 -13.78 -14.47
C SER A 61 -7.55 -12.66 -15.50
N ASN A 62 -6.61 -12.59 -16.45
CA ASN A 62 -6.57 -11.61 -17.55
C ASN A 62 -6.65 -10.12 -17.13
N HIS A 63 -6.54 -9.81 -15.84
CA HIS A 63 -6.49 -8.45 -15.32
C HIS A 63 -5.05 -7.92 -15.44
N LEU A 64 -4.74 -7.34 -16.61
CA LEU A 64 -3.38 -6.95 -16.96
C LEU A 64 -3.17 -5.43 -16.85
N THR A 65 -1.94 -5.04 -16.55
CA THR A 65 -1.45 -3.67 -16.67
C THR A 65 -0.39 -3.61 -17.77
N ARG A 66 -0.48 -2.60 -18.65
CA ARG A 66 0.48 -2.39 -19.73
C ARG A 66 1.45 -1.28 -19.35
N THR A 67 2.73 -1.54 -19.51
CA THR A 67 3.81 -0.57 -19.26
C THR A 67 4.77 -0.60 -20.45
N LEU A 68 5.73 0.35 -20.49
CA LEU A 68 6.76 0.34 -21.54
C LEU A 68 7.59 -0.95 -21.52
N LEU A 69 7.85 -1.51 -20.34
CA LEU A 69 8.57 -2.77 -20.17
C LEU A 69 7.69 -4.01 -20.44
N HIS A 70 6.37 -3.87 -20.30
CA HIS A 70 5.38 -4.94 -20.53
C HIS A 70 4.30 -4.46 -21.51
N PRO A 71 4.62 -4.28 -22.81
CA PRO A 71 3.69 -3.74 -23.79
C PRO A 71 2.50 -4.69 -24.06
N LEU A 72 2.72 -6.00 -23.92
CA LEU A 72 1.67 -7.03 -24.02
C LEU A 72 0.88 -7.21 -22.70
N GLY A 73 1.24 -6.46 -21.67
CA GLY A 73 0.64 -6.53 -20.34
C GLY A 73 1.35 -7.52 -19.42
N GLU A 74 1.24 -7.25 -18.13
CA GLU A 74 1.60 -8.17 -17.04
C GLU A 74 0.44 -8.26 -16.04
N PRO A 75 0.29 -9.39 -15.32
CA PRO A 75 -0.63 -9.47 -14.19
C PRO A 75 -0.40 -8.35 -13.18
N THR A 76 -1.45 -7.62 -12.79
CA THR A 76 -1.35 -6.54 -11.80
C THR A 76 -0.70 -7.01 -10.49
N PHE A 77 -1.04 -8.20 -10.01
CA PHE A 77 -0.42 -8.79 -8.81
C PHE A 77 1.03 -9.21 -9.02
N ALA A 78 1.48 -9.51 -10.24
CA ALA A 78 2.91 -9.72 -10.49
C ALA A 78 3.70 -8.42 -10.32
N ARG A 79 3.11 -7.29 -10.73
CA ARG A 79 3.67 -5.97 -10.50
C ARG A 79 3.65 -5.59 -9.02
N GLU A 80 2.53 -5.82 -8.33
CA GLU A 80 2.43 -5.56 -6.89
C GLU A 80 3.46 -6.39 -6.11
N PHE A 81 3.55 -7.70 -6.36
CA PHE A 81 4.55 -8.56 -5.73
C PHE A 81 5.98 -8.06 -5.93
N ARG A 82 6.34 -7.67 -7.17
CA ARG A 82 7.67 -7.10 -7.45
C ARG A 82 7.95 -5.85 -6.62
N ASN A 83 6.94 -5.01 -6.41
CA ASN A 83 7.08 -3.79 -5.61
C ASN A 83 7.15 -4.11 -4.11
N ILE A 84 6.43 -5.13 -3.61
CA ILE A 84 6.58 -5.63 -2.24
C ILE A 84 8.02 -6.10 -2.00
N GLN A 85 8.57 -6.93 -2.89
CA GLN A 85 9.96 -7.39 -2.78
C GLN A 85 10.95 -6.21 -2.83
N ARG A 86 10.75 -5.26 -3.74
CA ARG A 86 11.57 -4.04 -3.81
C ARG A 86 11.50 -3.21 -2.52
N TYR A 87 10.33 -3.09 -1.91
CA TYR A 87 10.20 -2.35 -0.65
C TYR A 87 10.96 -3.04 0.48
N ALA A 88 10.89 -4.37 0.56
CA ALA A 88 11.68 -5.15 1.51
C ALA A 88 13.19 -4.94 1.30
N GLU A 89 13.68 -4.97 0.05
CA GLU A 89 15.09 -4.71 -0.29
C GLU A 89 15.54 -3.29 0.08
N LEU A 90 14.65 -2.30 -0.07
CA LEU A 90 14.92 -0.89 0.24
C LEU A 90 14.65 -0.51 1.70
N GLY A 91 14.16 -1.44 2.52
CA GLY A 91 13.77 -1.18 3.91
C GLY A 91 12.57 -0.25 4.06
N ILE A 92 11.68 -0.16 3.06
CA ILE A 92 10.46 0.64 3.15
C ILE A 92 9.36 -0.20 3.84
N PRO A 93 8.78 0.26 4.96
CA PRO A 93 7.71 -0.47 5.64
C PRO A 93 6.47 -0.66 4.77
N ALA A 94 6.08 -1.92 4.54
CA ALA A 94 4.87 -2.30 3.81
C ALA A 94 4.36 -3.69 4.22
N LEU A 95 3.18 -4.06 3.71
CA LEU A 95 2.70 -5.43 3.81
C LEU A 95 3.73 -6.44 3.30
N GLU A 96 3.65 -7.66 3.83
CA GLU A 96 4.53 -8.75 3.45
C GLU A 96 3.83 -9.74 2.51
N ALA A 97 4.52 -10.09 1.42
CA ALA A 97 4.10 -11.17 0.54
C ALA A 97 4.50 -12.52 1.16
N VAL A 98 3.55 -13.44 1.15
CA VAL A 98 3.68 -14.78 1.73
C VAL A 98 3.78 -15.83 0.63
N PHE A 99 3.00 -15.66 -0.45
CA PHE A 99 3.04 -16.53 -1.61
C PHE A 99 2.80 -15.72 -2.87
N PHE A 100 3.52 -16.02 -3.94
CA PHE A 100 3.18 -15.51 -5.27
C PHE A 100 3.42 -16.57 -6.33
N ALA A 101 2.47 -16.73 -7.24
CA ALA A 101 2.66 -17.53 -8.44
C ALA A 101 1.80 -17.00 -9.58
N GLN A 102 2.25 -17.24 -10.81
CA GLN A 102 1.47 -16.95 -12.01
C GLN A 102 1.50 -18.14 -12.97
N ARG A 103 0.42 -18.30 -13.72
CA ARG A 103 0.26 -19.35 -14.73
C ARG A 103 -0.28 -18.75 -16.01
N ARG A 104 0.23 -19.25 -17.13
CA ARG A 104 -0.34 -19.00 -18.46
C ARG A 104 -0.97 -20.31 -18.92
N VAL A 105 -2.30 -20.33 -18.96
CA VAL A 105 -3.09 -21.46 -19.46
C VAL A 105 -3.76 -21.03 -20.78
N PRO A 106 -4.29 -21.96 -21.59
CA PRO A 106 -4.96 -21.58 -22.84
C PRO A 106 -6.04 -20.52 -22.60
N GLY A 107 -5.86 -19.34 -23.20
CA GLY A 107 -6.80 -18.21 -23.10
C GLY A 107 -6.69 -17.35 -21.83
N GLU A 108 -5.86 -17.71 -20.84
CA GLU A 108 -5.82 -16.98 -19.57
C GLU A 108 -4.40 -16.77 -19.00
N GLN A 109 -4.21 -15.58 -18.43
CA GLN A 109 -3.07 -15.26 -17.57
C GLN A 109 -3.57 -15.08 -16.14
N ARG A 110 -3.24 -16.04 -15.28
CA ARG A 110 -3.68 -16.09 -13.89
C ARG A 110 -2.54 -15.75 -12.96
N ALA A 111 -2.84 -15.05 -11.87
CA ALA A 111 -1.90 -14.82 -10.79
C ALA A 111 -2.57 -14.92 -9.43
N VAL A 112 -1.80 -15.42 -8.47
CA VAL A 112 -2.14 -15.50 -7.05
C VAL A 112 -1.08 -14.71 -6.29
N LEU A 113 -1.54 -13.84 -5.39
CA LEU A 113 -0.69 -13.15 -4.41
C LEU A 113 -1.33 -13.31 -3.03
N LEU A 114 -0.62 -13.95 -2.12
CA LEU A 114 -1.00 -14.09 -0.72
C LEU A 114 -0.15 -13.12 0.10
N THR A 115 -0.79 -12.36 0.98
CA THR A 115 -0.12 -11.39 1.84
C THR A 115 -0.55 -11.56 3.28
N ARG A 116 0.33 -11.28 4.24
CA ARG A 116 -0.05 -11.34 5.66
C ARG A 116 -1.10 -10.27 5.96
N ALA A 117 -2.11 -10.63 6.74
CA ALA A 117 -3.09 -9.65 7.22
C ALA A 117 -2.46 -8.74 8.26
N LEU A 118 -2.99 -7.52 8.35
CA LEU A 118 -2.55 -6.48 9.27
C LEU A 118 -3.61 -6.32 10.37
N ASP A 119 -4.06 -7.42 10.98
CA ASP A 119 -5.22 -7.43 11.89
C ASP A 119 -5.02 -6.56 13.15
N ASP A 120 -3.77 -6.40 13.63
CA ASP A 120 -3.42 -5.50 14.75
C ASP A 120 -3.13 -4.04 14.30
N TRP A 121 -3.46 -3.71 13.05
CA TRP A 121 -3.22 -2.39 12.47
C TRP A 121 -4.54 -1.77 12.04
N GLN A 122 -4.56 -0.44 12.02
CA GLN A 122 -5.70 0.34 11.55
C GLN A 122 -5.22 1.31 10.48
N ASP A 123 -5.95 1.39 9.36
CA ASP A 123 -5.62 2.34 8.31
C ASP A 123 -5.90 3.80 8.75
N LEU A 124 -5.12 4.74 8.23
CA LEU A 124 -5.26 6.17 8.56
C LEU A 124 -6.66 6.69 8.22
N TYR A 125 -7.34 6.19 7.19
CA TYR A 125 -8.67 6.66 6.83
C TYR A 125 -9.67 6.42 7.96
N SER A 126 -9.59 5.27 8.64
CA SER A 126 -10.42 4.93 9.80
C SER A 126 -10.18 5.83 11.03
N TYR A 127 -9.03 6.52 11.14
CA TYR A 127 -8.80 7.52 12.20
C TYR A 127 -9.39 8.90 11.91
N LEU A 128 -9.67 9.22 10.64
CA LEU A 128 -10.09 10.56 10.23
C LEU A 128 -11.47 11.00 10.76
N PRO A 129 -12.50 10.13 10.86
CA PRO A 129 -13.81 10.52 11.38
C PRO A 129 -13.76 11.08 12.80
N GLU A 130 -12.93 10.49 13.65
CA GLU A 130 -12.78 10.84 15.07
C GLU A 130 -11.56 11.73 15.32
N TRP A 131 -10.94 12.29 14.27
CA TRP A 131 -9.66 12.99 14.35
C TRP A 131 -9.63 14.10 15.41
N ARG A 132 -10.72 14.83 15.56
CA ARG A 132 -10.85 15.94 16.52
C ARG A 132 -11.02 15.46 17.96
N GLU A 133 -11.48 14.23 18.17
CA GLU A 133 -11.69 13.61 19.49
C GLU A 133 -10.43 12.93 20.02
N LEU A 134 -9.49 12.58 19.13
CA LEU A 134 -8.16 12.11 19.53
C LEU A 134 -7.43 13.17 20.37
N ASP A 135 -6.69 12.71 21.38
CA ASP A 135 -5.79 13.58 22.13
C ASP A 135 -4.64 14.11 21.24
N ASP A 136 -4.07 15.25 21.64
CA ASP A 136 -3.02 15.91 20.86
C ASP A 136 -1.78 15.03 20.66
N ALA A 137 -1.38 14.29 21.69
CA ALA A 137 -0.19 13.45 21.63
C ALA A 137 -0.36 12.33 20.58
N ARG A 138 -1.53 11.70 20.55
CA ARG A 138 -1.87 10.67 19.58
C ARG A 138 -1.97 11.21 18.17
N ARG A 139 -2.60 12.38 17.96
CA ARG A 139 -2.62 13.05 16.64
C ARG A 139 -1.20 13.32 16.14
N ILE A 140 -0.36 13.92 16.96
CA ILE A 140 1.03 14.25 16.62
C ILE A 140 1.82 12.98 16.30
N ALA A 141 1.65 11.91 17.08
CA ALA A 141 2.34 10.64 16.85
C ALA A 141 1.94 10.00 15.51
N ILE A 142 0.65 10.04 15.15
CA ILE A 142 0.16 9.55 13.85
C ILE A 142 0.73 10.38 12.70
N LEU A 143 0.70 11.72 12.81
CA LEU A 143 1.22 12.64 11.80
C LEU A 143 2.73 12.41 11.59
N ALA A 144 3.48 12.25 12.68
CA ALA A 144 4.90 11.95 12.64
C ALA A 144 5.18 10.61 11.93
N ALA A 145 4.46 9.55 12.29
CA ALA A 145 4.62 8.24 11.66
C ALA A 145 4.31 8.28 10.15
N CYS A 146 3.28 9.02 9.74
CA CYS A 146 2.95 9.23 8.32
C CYS A 146 4.04 10.02 7.58
N GLY A 147 4.58 11.08 8.21
CA GLY A 147 5.64 11.90 7.65
C GLY A 147 6.95 11.12 7.49
N ASP A 148 7.32 10.33 8.51
CA ASP A 148 8.48 9.44 8.50
C ASP A 148 8.35 8.36 7.42
N LEU A 149 7.18 7.74 7.28
CA LEU A 149 6.90 6.75 6.24
C LEU A 149 7.05 7.35 4.83
N ALA A 150 6.46 8.53 4.60
CA ALA A 150 6.60 9.26 3.34
C ALA A 150 8.06 9.63 3.04
N ARG A 151 8.82 10.01 4.08
CA ARG A 151 10.24 10.34 3.97
C ARG A 151 11.06 9.13 3.57
N GLN A 152 10.90 8.00 4.25
CA GLN A 152 11.60 6.75 3.95
C GLN A 152 11.33 6.31 2.49
N LEU A 153 10.06 6.31 2.08
CA LEU A 153 9.65 6.01 0.71
C LEU A 153 10.36 6.91 -0.33
N HIS A 154 10.31 8.22 -0.13
CA HIS A 154 10.85 9.20 -1.09
C HIS A 154 12.39 9.29 -1.06
N GLN A 155 13.04 8.98 0.07
CA GLN A 155 14.50 8.88 0.18
C GLN A 155 15.02 7.63 -0.52
N ALA A 156 14.27 6.53 -0.49
CA ALA A 156 14.53 5.33 -1.28
C ALA A 156 14.23 5.49 -2.80
N GLY A 157 13.93 6.71 -3.25
CA GLY A 157 13.71 7.04 -4.66
C GLY A 157 12.44 6.43 -5.25
N GLN A 158 11.46 6.05 -4.42
CA GLN A 158 10.19 5.50 -4.86
C GLN A 158 9.05 6.52 -4.69
N MET A 159 8.06 6.42 -5.56
CA MET A 159 6.76 7.08 -5.47
C MET A 159 5.72 5.99 -5.37
N HIS A 160 4.80 6.09 -4.42
CA HIS A 160 3.70 5.14 -4.24
C HIS A 160 2.67 5.22 -5.36
N GLY A 161 2.35 6.43 -5.83
CA GLY A 161 1.36 6.68 -6.88
C GLY A 161 -0.10 6.67 -6.40
N CYS A 162 -0.35 6.13 -5.21
CA CYS A 162 -1.63 6.07 -4.52
C CYS A 162 -1.47 6.31 -3.00
N PHE A 163 -0.64 7.27 -2.59
CA PHE A 163 -0.38 7.56 -1.17
C PHE A 163 -1.62 8.16 -0.48
N TYR A 164 -2.57 7.30 -0.11
CA TYR A 164 -3.91 7.65 0.36
C TYR A 164 -4.07 7.21 1.82
N PRO A 165 -4.94 7.84 2.62
CA PRO A 165 -5.14 7.45 4.02
C PRO A 165 -5.44 5.95 4.17
N LYS A 166 -6.31 5.39 3.33
CA LYS A 166 -6.67 3.95 3.36
C LYS A 166 -5.53 2.99 2.99
N HIS A 167 -4.38 3.50 2.55
CA HIS A 167 -3.21 2.70 2.19
C HIS A 167 -2.05 2.88 3.18
N ILE A 168 -2.24 3.65 4.24
CA ILE A 168 -1.28 3.85 5.31
C ILE A 168 -1.85 3.15 6.54
N PHE A 169 -1.25 2.03 6.93
CA PHE A 169 -1.65 1.27 8.11
C PHE A 169 -0.80 1.70 9.28
N LEU A 170 -1.43 1.84 10.45
CA LEU A 170 -0.84 2.37 11.68
C LEU A 170 -1.03 1.37 12.81
N ARG A 171 0.02 1.14 13.60
CA ARG A 171 -0.02 0.31 14.81
C ARG A 171 0.57 1.08 16.00
N PRO A 172 -0.17 1.24 17.11
CA PRO A 172 0.36 1.88 18.31
C PRO A 172 1.56 1.12 18.88
N GLN A 173 2.60 1.85 19.31
CA GLN A 173 3.77 1.31 19.98
C GLN A 173 4.22 2.28 21.07
N GLY A 174 3.63 2.14 22.26
CA GLY A 174 3.77 3.12 23.34
C GLY A 174 3.27 4.49 22.89
N ASP A 175 4.11 5.52 23.04
CA ASP A 175 3.79 6.91 22.64
C ASP A 175 4.03 7.19 21.15
N ARG A 176 4.31 6.16 20.34
CA ARG A 176 4.58 6.25 18.90
C ARG A 176 3.62 5.38 18.11
N PHE A 177 3.67 5.57 16.79
CA PHE A 177 3.02 4.68 15.84
C PHE A 177 4.07 4.10 14.90
N GLU A 178 3.98 2.81 14.66
CA GLU A 178 4.54 2.19 13.47
C GLU A 178 3.59 2.47 12.31
N ALA A 179 4.15 2.63 11.11
CA ALA A 179 3.37 2.84 9.91
C ALA A 179 3.91 1.97 8.77
N CYS A 180 3.02 1.39 7.96
CA CYS A 180 3.38 0.63 6.78
C CYS A 180 2.41 0.89 5.63
N LEU A 181 2.87 0.62 4.40
CA LEU A 181 2.10 0.84 3.18
C LEU A 181 1.43 -0.42 2.65
N ILE A 182 0.26 -0.23 2.02
CA ILE A 182 -0.38 -1.25 1.20
C ILE A 182 -0.70 -0.76 -0.22
N ASP A 183 -1.20 -1.65 -1.07
CA ASP A 183 -1.56 -1.33 -2.47
C ASP A 183 -0.38 -0.78 -3.28
N LEU A 184 0.62 -1.63 -3.52
CA LEU A 184 1.87 -1.24 -4.16
C LEU A 184 1.84 -1.38 -5.69
N GLU A 185 0.66 -1.58 -6.29
CA GLU A 185 0.54 -1.82 -7.73
C GLU A 185 1.02 -0.61 -8.57
N LYS A 186 0.86 0.61 -8.06
CA LYS A 186 1.16 1.87 -8.80
C LYS A 186 2.54 2.43 -8.51
N THR A 187 3.30 1.79 -7.61
CA THR A 187 4.65 2.22 -7.27
C THR A 187 5.51 2.34 -8.52
N ARG A 188 6.33 3.40 -8.55
CA ARG A 188 7.28 3.71 -9.62
C ARG A 188 8.47 4.51 -9.09
N PRO A 189 9.58 4.60 -9.85
CA PRO A 189 10.69 5.48 -9.51
C PRO A 189 10.27 6.95 -9.40
N LEU A 190 10.88 7.65 -8.46
CA LEU A 190 10.75 9.08 -8.24
C LEU A 190 11.82 9.82 -9.05
N LEU A 191 11.42 10.47 -10.15
CA LEU A 191 12.36 11.01 -11.15
C LEU A 191 12.44 12.53 -11.16
N LEU A 192 11.34 13.22 -10.83
CA LEU A 192 11.21 14.68 -10.91
C LEU A 192 11.40 15.38 -9.56
N GLY A 193 12.07 14.73 -8.62
CA GLY A 193 12.39 15.27 -7.29
C GLY A 193 11.16 15.83 -6.57
N ARG A 194 11.21 17.11 -6.18
CA ARG A 194 10.13 17.78 -5.44
C ARG A 194 8.77 17.70 -6.12
N ARG A 195 8.71 17.78 -7.46
CA ARG A 195 7.44 17.73 -8.19
C ARG A 195 6.72 16.39 -7.98
N ASP A 196 7.47 15.31 -8.05
CA ASP A 196 6.94 13.96 -7.84
C ASP A 196 6.52 13.78 -6.39
N ARG A 197 7.37 14.16 -5.43
CA ARG A 197 7.04 14.07 -4.01
C ARG A 197 5.75 14.83 -3.63
N ILE A 198 5.57 16.05 -4.12
CA ILE A 198 4.33 16.83 -3.91
C ILE A 198 3.13 16.14 -4.56
N LYS A 199 3.31 15.58 -5.76
CA LYS A 199 2.25 14.86 -6.47
C LYS A 199 1.82 13.60 -5.72
N ASP A 200 2.75 12.95 -5.03
CA ASP A 200 2.46 11.75 -4.25
C ASP A 200 1.78 12.08 -2.91
N ILE A 201 2.25 13.11 -2.19
CA ILE A 201 1.68 13.54 -0.90
C ILE A 201 0.33 14.25 -1.04
N GLU A 202 0.07 15.00 -2.11
CA GLU A 202 -1.18 15.76 -2.24
C GLU A 202 -2.45 14.90 -2.12
N PRO A 203 -2.56 13.72 -2.74
CA PRO A 203 -3.70 12.83 -2.52
C PRO A 203 -3.96 12.42 -1.07
N LEU A 204 -2.93 12.33 -0.22
CA LEU A 204 -3.07 12.14 1.22
C LEU A 204 -3.72 13.38 1.83
N VAL A 205 -3.10 14.55 1.66
CA VAL A 205 -3.55 15.81 2.26
C VAL A 205 -4.96 16.20 1.83
N ARG A 206 -5.33 15.94 0.57
CA ARG A 206 -6.68 16.24 0.06
C ARG A 206 -7.74 15.30 0.64
N ARG A 207 -7.40 14.03 0.88
CA ARG A 207 -8.35 13.04 1.43
C ARG A 207 -8.40 13.05 2.96
N ALA A 208 -7.32 13.47 3.62
CA ALA A 208 -7.30 13.83 5.03
C ALA A 208 -7.79 15.27 5.23
N SER A 209 -9.00 15.58 4.71
CA SER A 209 -9.50 16.96 4.66
C SER A 209 -9.72 17.59 6.05
N VAL A 210 -9.84 16.75 7.09
CA VAL A 210 -9.94 17.10 8.50
C VAL A 210 -8.65 17.66 9.11
N TRP A 211 -7.49 17.40 8.48
CA TRP A 211 -6.21 17.98 8.89
C TRP A 211 -6.22 19.48 8.62
N ASP A 212 -5.89 20.26 9.66
CA ASP A 212 -5.66 21.69 9.54
C ASP A 212 -4.19 22.04 9.25
N GLU A 213 -3.86 23.33 9.27
CA GLU A 213 -2.50 23.77 9.01
C GLU A 213 -1.51 23.27 10.06
N ALA A 214 -1.92 23.18 11.33
CA ALA A 214 -1.04 22.71 12.40
C ALA A 214 -0.75 21.21 12.23
N ASP A 215 -1.77 20.42 11.90
CA ASP A 215 -1.61 19.00 11.56
C ASP A 215 -0.62 18.82 10.39
N LEU A 216 -0.80 19.59 9.31
CA LEU A 216 0.06 19.50 8.14
C LEU A 216 1.50 19.94 8.45
N ARG A 217 1.71 20.89 9.37
CA ARG A 217 3.05 21.26 9.84
C ARG A 217 3.72 20.11 10.57
N HIS A 218 3.05 19.43 11.50
CA HIS A 218 3.61 18.26 12.19
C HIS A 218 3.97 17.13 11.23
N PHE A 219 3.12 16.84 10.25
CA PHE A 219 3.45 15.89 9.18
C PHE A 219 4.70 16.31 8.40
N LEU A 220 4.77 17.59 8.00
CA LEU A 220 5.90 18.12 7.23
C LEU A 220 7.19 18.20 8.04
N ASP A 221 7.13 18.46 9.35
CA ASP A 221 8.29 18.46 10.24
C ASP A 221 8.95 17.07 10.31
N ALA A 222 8.15 16.01 10.36
CA ALA A 222 8.68 14.64 10.28
C ALA A 222 9.20 14.31 8.87
N TYR A 223 8.51 14.78 7.84
CA TYR A 223 8.82 14.46 6.45
C TYR A 223 10.06 15.19 5.90
N LEU A 224 10.23 16.47 6.21
CA LEU A 224 11.29 17.32 5.69
C LEU A 224 12.55 17.23 6.56
N SER A 225 13.71 17.22 5.91
CA SER A 225 15.00 17.27 6.61
C SER A 225 15.48 18.69 6.89
N ASP A 226 14.92 19.69 6.21
CA ASP A 226 15.28 21.11 6.35
C ASP A 226 14.04 21.92 6.77
N PRO A 227 14.02 22.53 7.96
CA PRO A 227 12.92 23.38 8.42
C PRO A 227 12.62 24.57 7.50
N ALA A 228 13.61 25.08 6.74
CA ALA A 228 13.39 26.19 5.80
C ALA A 228 12.44 25.81 4.65
N GLU A 229 12.29 24.50 4.38
CA GLU A 229 11.42 23.98 3.35
C GLU A 229 9.94 23.91 3.76
N LEU A 230 9.62 24.04 5.05
CA LEU A 230 8.25 23.88 5.55
C LEU A 230 7.26 24.85 4.89
N SER A 231 7.53 26.15 4.93
CA SER A 231 6.63 27.17 4.37
C SER A 231 6.44 27.02 2.85
N PRO A 232 7.51 26.83 2.04
CA PRO A 232 7.38 26.53 0.61
C PRO A 232 6.58 25.26 0.29
N TRP A 233 6.68 24.22 1.12
CA TRP A 233 5.93 22.97 0.93
C TRP A 233 4.46 23.12 1.29
N LEU A 234 4.19 23.71 2.44
CA LEU A 234 2.85 24.00 2.93
C LEU A 234 2.05 24.82 1.91
N SER A 235 2.66 25.91 1.41
CA SER A 235 2.05 26.76 0.38
C SER A 235 1.66 25.97 -0.88
N ARG A 236 2.57 25.11 -1.38
CA ARG A 236 2.33 24.31 -2.60
C ARG A 236 1.27 23.23 -2.41
N LEU A 237 1.27 22.53 -1.27
CA LEU A 237 0.27 21.50 -0.97
C LEU A 237 -1.12 22.12 -0.84
N THR A 238 -1.25 23.23 -0.09
CA THR A 238 -2.51 23.95 0.07
C THR A 238 -3.03 24.51 -1.25
N ALA A 239 -2.18 25.12 -2.07
CA ALA A 239 -2.57 25.61 -3.40
C ALA A 239 -3.05 24.47 -4.32
N ARG A 240 -2.36 23.33 -4.29
CA ARG A 240 -2.71 22.17 -5.11
C ARG A 240 -4.02 21.51 -4.67
N ARG A 241 -4.25 21.41 -3.35
CA ARG A 241 -5.52 20.93 -2.76
C ARG A 241 -6.69 21.78 -3.25
N ARG A 242 -6.62 23.11 -3.11
CA ARG A 242 -7.66 24.05 -3.57
C ARG A 242 -7.96 23.90 -5.06
N ASN A 243 -6.92 23.80 -5.90
CA ASN A 243 -7.07 23.64 -7.35
C ASN A 243 -7.75 22.32 -7.77
N LYS A 244 -7.71 21.29 -6.91
CA LYS A 244 -8.32 19.99 -7.16
C LYS A 244 -9.73 19.88 -6.58
N GLU A 245 -10.04 20.59 -5.51
CA GLU A 245 -11.39 20.69 -4.93
C GLU A 245 -12.32 21.55 -5.80
N GLY A 246 -11.78 22.52 -6.54
CA GLY A 246 -12.55 23.36 -7.47
C GLY A 246 -12.76 22.79 -8.89
N ARG A 247 -12.44 21.52 -9.13
CA ARG A 247 -12.62 20.83 -10.43
C ARG A 247 -13.61 19.68 -10.28
#